data_AF-A0A3B9HSU7-F1
#
_entry.id   AF-A0A3B9HSU7-F1
#
_cell.length_a   1.000
_cell.length_b   1.000
_cell.length_c   1.000
_cell.angle_alpha   90.00
_cell.angle_beta   90.00
_cell.angle_gamma   90.00
#
_symmetry.space_group_name_H-M   'P 1'
#
loop_
_entity.id
_entity.type
_entity.pdbx_description
1 polymer ?
#
loop_
_entity_poly.entity_id
_entity_poly.type
_entity_poly.pdbx_seq_one_letter_code
_entity_poly.pdbx_strand_id
1 'polypeptide(L)'
;MNSQKQGFTIIEVLVAIAVFTLVMLFIIPVFSYSRRATTTMNRLDSYHDVRRVDQEIASEIKFGSAILYPPKPAGSSAGEWHSQIVYRNSLNQTQVIFVNEKDQLVLLNYDSLLGPYLSGAKTLGSSIKEFLARRHGNSVIEYKLCFEADQREFAVTNRIALMNVF
;
A
#
# COMPACT_ATOMS: atom_id res chain seq x y z
N MET A 1 -10.18 -3.10 -70.52
CA MET A 1 -10.31 -3.38 -69.07
C MET A 1 -11.45 -2.54 -68.53
N ASN A 2 -12.66 -3.12 -68.44
CA ASN A 2 -13.80 -2.42 -67.85
C ASN A 2 -13.72 -2.54 -66.32
N SER A 3 -13.36 -1.46 -65.65
CA SER A 3 -13.58 -1.32 -64.20
C SER A 3 -15.08 -1.13 -63.97
N GLN A 4 -15.77 -2.20 -63.55
CA GLN A 4 -17.08 -2.07 -62.94
C GLN A 4 -16.92 -1.31 -61.61
N LYS A 5 -17.28 -0.03 -61.61
CA LYS A 5 -17.57 0.69 -60.37
C LYS A 5 -18.95 0.21 -59.89
N GLN A 6 -18.97 -0.80 -59.01
CA GLN A 6 -20.19 -1.20 -58.32
C GLN A 6 -20.57 -0.09 -57.35
N GLY A 7 -21.67 0.61 -57.65
CA GLY A 7 -22.25 1.61 -56.76
C GLY A 7 -22.97 0.91 -55.61
N PHE A 8 -22.63 1.28 -54.38
CA PHE A 8 -23.30 0.80 -53.17
C PHE A 8 -24.78 1.18 -53.21
N THR A 9 -25.67 0.22 -52.98
CA THR A 9 -27.11 0.49 -52.94
C THR A 9 -27.52 1.02 -51.55
N ILE A 10 -28.54 1.90 -51.50
CA ILE A 10 -29.05 2.46 -50.22
C ILE A 10 -29.51 1.33 -49.27
N ILE A 11 -29.99 0.23 -49.83
CA ILE A 11 -30.43 -0.96 -49.09
C ILE A 11 -29.24 -1.64 -48.40
N GLU A 12 -28.10 -1.81 -49.09
CA GLU A 12 -26.88 -2.36 -48.47
C GLU A 12 -26.40 -1.50 -47.29
N VAL A 13 -26.49 -0.17 -47.40
CA VAL A 13 -26.12 0.74 -46.31
C VAL A 13 -27.06 0.57 -45.11
N LEU A 14 -28.37 0.43 -45.33
CA LEU A 14 -29.35 0.20 -44.27
C LEU A 14 -29.14 -1.15 -43.56
N VAL A 15 -28.87 -2.20 -44.32
CA VAL A 15 -28.58 -3.54 -43.77
C VAL A 15 -27.27 -3.51 -42.97
N ALA A 16 -26.23 -2.84 -43.48
CA ALA A 16 -24.96 -2.70 -42.76
C ALA A 16 -25.14 -1.96 -41.42
N ILE A 17 -25.94 -0.89 -41.38
CA ILE A 17 -26.24 -0.16 -40.15
C ILE A 17 -27.01 -1.05 -39.15
N ALA A 18 -27.99 -1.82 -39.62
CA ALA A 18 -28.79 -2.70 -38.76
C ALA A 18 -27.95 -3.83 -38.13
N VAL A 19 -27.03 -4.42 -38.89
CA VAL A 19 -26.10 -5.43 -38.38
C VAL A 19 -25.11 -4.80 -37.39
N PHE A 20 -24.58 -3.61 -37.73
CA PHE A 20 -23.63 -2.91 -36.87
C PHE A 20 -24.23 -2.52 -35.52
N THR A 21 -25.47 -2.01 -35.48
CA THR A 21 -26.15 -1.66 -34.23
C THR A 21 -26.42 -2.88 -33.36
N LEU A 22 -26.81 -4.00 -33.97
CA LEU A 22 -27.03 -5.26 -33.27
C LEU A 22 -25.73 -5.77 -32.65
N VAL A 23 -24.62 -5.73 -33.38
CA VAL A 23 -23.29 -6.10 -32.87
C VAL A 23 -22.86 -5.17 -31.72
N MET A 24 -23.03 -3.85 -31.86
CA MET A 24 -22.71 -2.88 -30.80
C MET A 24 -23.50 -3.13 -29.51
N LEU A 25 -24.77 -3.52 -29.62
CA LEU A 25 -25.65 -3.84 -28.48
C LEU A 25 -25.09 -4.98 -27.60
N PHE A 26 -24.39 -5.95 -28.19
CA PHE A 26 -23.75 -7.04 -27.45
C PHE A 26 -22.35 -6.65 -26.93
N ILE A 27 -21.60 -5.85 -27.69
CA ILE A 27 -20.21 -5.51 -27.37
C ILE A 27 -20.12 -4.49 -26.22
N ILE A 28 -20.95 -3.44 -26.24
CA ILE A 28 -20.92 -2.36 -25.25
C ILE A 28 -21.05 -2.86 -23.80
N PRO A 29 -22.04 -3.71 -23.44
CA PRO A 29 -22.16 -4.20 -22.07
C PRO A 29 -20.94 -5.02 -21.63
N VAL A 30 -20.40 -5.88 -22.50
CA VAL A 30 -19.21 -6.73 -22.20
C VAL A 30 -17.99 -5.87 -21.84
N PHE A 31 -17.69 -4.83 -22.62
CA PHE A 31 -16.59 -3.92 -22.31
C PHE A 31 -16.84 -3.09 -21.04
N SER A 32 -18.10 -2.72 -20.75
CA SER A 32 -18.44 -2.00 -19.52
C SER A 32 -18.25 -2.86 -18.27
N TYR A 33 -18.63 -4.15 -18.33
CA TYR A 33 -18.45 -5.10 -17.24
C TYR A 33 -16.98 -5.44 -17.03
N SER A 34 -16.21 -5.61 -18.11
CA SER A 34 -14.77 -5.82 -18.05
C SER A 34 -14.05 -4.66 -17.35
N ARG A 35 -14.34 -3.41 -17.73
CA ARG A 35 -13.78 -2.22 -17.04
C ARG A 35 -14.14 -2.18 -15.55
N ARG A 36 -15.39 -2.50 -15.19
CA ARG A 36 -15.82 -2.56 -13.78
C ARG A 36 -15.11 -3.67 -13.01
N ALA A 37 -14.89 -4.83 -13.63
CA ALA A 37 -14.15 -5.93 -13.02
C ALA A 37 -12.69 -5.55 -12.73
N THR A 38 -12.00 -4.91 -13.68
CA THR A 38 -10.63 -4.42 -13.48
C THR A 38 -10.55 -3.41 -12.34
N THR A 39 -11.48 -2.43 -12.28
CA THR A 39 -11.50 -1.48 -11.16
C THR A 39 -11.78 -2.12 -9.80
N THR A 40 -12.47 -3.27 -9.78
CA THR A 40 -12.77 -4.00 -8.54
C THR A 40 -11.58 -4.85 -8.11
N MET A 41 -10.88 -5.49 -9.06
CA MET A 41 -9.63 -6.22 -8.81
C MET A 41 -8.52 -5.30 -8.29
N ASN A 42 -8.26 -4.16 -8.95
CA ASN A 42 -7.22 -3.23 -8.52
C ASN A 42 -7.45 -2.70 -7.09
N ARG A 43 -8.71 -2.49 -6.71
CA ARG A 43 -9.08 -2.12 -5.33
C ARG A 43 -8.76 -3.23 -4.35
N LEU A 44 -9.10 -4.48 -4.70
CA LEU A 44 -8.85 -5.63 -3.84
C LEU A 44 -7.34 -5.84 -3.63
N ASP A 45 -6.53 -5.71 -4.69
CA ASP A 45 -5.08 -5.80 -4.63
C ASP A 45 -4.48 -4.74 -3.70
N SER A 46 -4.94 -3.49 -3.82
CA SER A 46 -4.50 -2.39 -2.95
C SER A 46 -4.79 -2.67 -1.46
N TYR A 47 -5.96 -3.24 -1.14
CA TYR A 47 -6.28 -3.62 0.25
C TYR A 47 -5.44 -4.81 0.76
N HIS A 48 -5.10 -5.74 -0.13
CA HIS A 48 -4.22 -6.87 0.22
C HIS A 48 -2.81 -6.39 0.54
N ASP A 49 -2.27 -5.45 -0.24
CA ASP A 49 -0.96 -4.86 0.02
C ASP A 49 -0.93 -4.13 1.36
N VAL A 50 -1.97 -3.33 1.65
CA VAL A 50 -2.12 -2.62 2.92
C VAL A 50 -2.13 -3.58 4.12
N ARG A 51 -2.91 -4.68 4.04
CA ARG A 51 -2.97 -5.69 5.11
C ARG A 51 -1.65 -6.43 5.27
N ARG A 52 -0.96 -6.71 4.18
CA ARG A 52 0.35 -7.35 4.22
C ARG A 52 1.36 -6.47 4.95
N VAL A 53 1.43 -5.18 4.62
CA VAL A 53 2.33 -4.21 5.27
C VAL A 53 2.03 -4.13 6.78
N ASP A 54 0.75 -4.03 7.16
CA ASP A 54 0.31 -4.03 8.56
C ASP A 54 0.77 -5.29 9.31
N GLN A 55 0.61 -6.47 8.70
CA GLN A 55 1.08 -7.74 9.28
C GLN A 55 2.59 -7.80 9.41
N GLU A 56 3.35 -7.33 8.40
CA GLU A 56 4.80 -7.30 8.46
C GLU A 56 5.28 -6.40 9.60
N ILE A 57 4.80 -5.16 9.71
CA ILE A 57 5.12 -4.27 10.84
C ILE A 57 4.74 -4.90 12.18
N ALA A 58 3.53 -5.47 12.26
CA ALA A 58 3.05 -6.11 13.48
C ALA A 58 3.96 -7.26 13.91
N SER A 59 4.38 -8.11 12.99
CA SER A 59 5.28 -9.22 13.28
C SER A 59 6.66 -8.74 13.74
N GLU A 60 7.22 -7.70 13.12
CA GLU A 60 8.55 -7.19 13.46
C GLU A 60 8.55 -6.51 14.85
N ILE A 61 7.57 -5.66 15.15
CA ILE A 61 7.50 -4.91 16.42
C ILE A 61 7.08 -5.81 17.58
N LYS A 62 6.14 -6.74 17.38
CA LYS A 62 5.58 -7.57 18.46
C LYS A 62 6.65 -8.39 19.19
N PHE A 63 7.68 -8.84 18.48
CA PHE A 63 8.81 -9.58 19.07
C PHE A 63 9.96 -8.68 19.53
N GLY A 64 9.78 -7.36 19.45
CA GLY A 64 10.71 -6.39 20.01
C GLY A 64 10.87 -6.56 21.53
N SER A 65 12.07 -6.27 22.01
CA SER A 65 12.45 -6.29 23.42
C SER A 65 12.25 -4.94 24.10
N ALA A 66 12.43 -3.83 23.38
CA ALA A 66 12.22 -2.49 23.93
C ALA A 66 11.88 -1.45 22.86
N ILE A 67 10.99 -0.51 23.16
CA ILE A 67 10.76 0.69 22.35
C ILE A 67 11.76 1.76 22.80
N LEU A 68 12.59 2.24 21.87
CA LEU A 68 13.51 3.36 22.08
C LEU A 68 12.89 4.69 21.66
N TYR A 69 12.10 4.68 20.58
CA TYR A 69 11.39 5.83 20.05
C TYR A 69 10.09 5.38 19.36
N PRO A 70 8.96 6.10 19.45
CA PRO A 70 8.73 7.37 20.16
C PRO A 70 9.06 7.36 21.67
N PRO A 71 9.42 8.53 22.25
CA PRO A 71 9.75 8.61 23.67
C PRO A 71 8.55 8.22 24.53
N LYS A 72 8.84 7.74 25.74
CA LYS A 72 7.79 7.46 26.71
C LYS A 72 7.03 8.76 27.04
N PRO A 73 5.68 8.77 27.01
CA PRO A 73 4.92 9.95 27.40
C PRO A 73 5.21 10.35 28.86
N ALA A 74 5.45 11.65 29.06
CA ALA A 74 5.63 12.23 30.39
C ALA A 74 4.26 12.46 31.04
N GLY A 75 3.75 11.45 31.75
CA GLY A 75 2.54 11.57 32.57
C GLY A 75 1.20 11.51 31.80
N SER A 76 1.20 11.48 30.47
CA SER A 76 0.00 11.20 29.66
C SER A 76 -0.12 9.71 29.32
N SER A 77 -1.33 9.27 28.94
CA SER A 77 -1.58 7.90 28.47
C SER A 77 -0.92 7.60 27.11
N ALA A 78 -0.75 8.63 26.27
CA ALA A 78 -0.19 8.56 24.93
C ALA A 78 0.82 9.69 24.66
N GLY A 79 1.89 9.37 23.94
CA GLY A 79 2.86 10.34 23.45
C GLY A 79 2.41 11.04 22.17
N GLU A 80 3.28 11.92 21.67
CA GLU A 80 3.10 12.61 20.40
C GLU A 80 3.30 11.67 19.20
N TRP A 81 2.81 12.10 18.04
CA TRP A 81 3.00 11.39 16.77
C TRP A 81 4.35 11.74 16.16
N HIS A 82 5.07 10.72 15.70
CA HIS A 82 6.38 10.87 15.08
C HIS A 82 6.49 10.00 13.83
N SER A 83 7.33 10.40 12.87
CA SER A 83 7.44 9.75 11.56
C SER A 83 8.26 8.45 11.53
N GLN A 84 8.67 7.93 12.70
CA GLN A 84 9.53 6.77 12.79
C GLN A 84 9.32 6.00 14.09
N ILE A 85 9.66 4.71 14.05
CA ILE A 85 9.76 3.86 15.23
C ILE A 85 11.20 3.38 15.34
N VAL A 86 11.77 3.48 16.54
CA VAL A 86 13.05 2.85 16.87
C VAL A 86 12.81 1.87 18.01
N TYR A 87 13.18 0.62 17.81
CA TYR A 87 13.01 -0.42 18.81
C TYR A 87 14.19 -1.39 18.77
N ARG A 88 14.32 -2.19 19.82
CA ARG A 88 15.24 -3.32 19.85
C ARG A 88 14.50 -4.59 19.48
N ASN A 89 15.04 -5.38 18.58
CA ASN A 89 14.47 -6.68 18.22
C ASN A 89 14.77 -7.73 19.31
N SER A 90 14.39 -8.99 19.05
CA SER A 90 14.63 -10.12 19.96
C SER A 90 16.12 -10.43 20.16
N LEU A 91 16.98 -10.03 19.22
CA LEU A 91 18.45 -10.13 19.29
C LEU A 91 19.10 -8.89 19.93
N ASN A 92 18.29 -7.99 20.51
CA ASN A 92 18.75 -6.73 21.11
C ASN A 92 19.44 -5.78 20.11
N GLN A 93 19.19 -5.96 18.80
CA GLN A 93 19.68 -5.07 17.75
C GLN A 93 18.72 -3.90 17.54
N THR A 94 19.28 -2.73 17.26
CA THR A 94 18.52 -1.50 17.02
C THR A 94 17.94 -1.51 15.61
N GLN A 95 16.61 -1.51 15.54
CA GLN A 95 15.85 -1.45 14.29
C GLN A 95 15.08 -0.13 14.19
N VAL A 96 15.02 0.41 12.98
CA VAL A 96 14.33 1.66 12.65
C VAL A 96 13.33 1.40 11.55
N ILE A 97 12.08 1.79 11.75
CA ILE A 97 11.04 1.81 10.72
C ILE A 97 10.71 3.26 10.40
N PHE A 98 10.79 3.62 9.12
CA PHE A 98 10.48 4.96 8.62
C PHE A 98 10.11 4.91 7.12
N VAL A 99 9.55 6.00 6.60
CA VAL A 99 9.32 6.17 5.15
C VAL A 99 10.51 6.90 4.55
N ASN A 100 11.08 6.34 3.48
CA ASN A 100 12.21 6.93 2.76
C ASN A 100 11.75 7.94 1.70
N GLU A 101 12.70 8.59 1.02
CA GLU A 101 12.44 9.57 -0.06
C GLU A 101 11.75 8.98 -1.30
N LYS A 102 11.59 7.65 -1.38
CA LYS A 102 10.94 6.94 -2.48
C LYS A 102 9.52 6.50 -2.12
N ASP A 103 8.94 7.06 -1.05
CA ASP A 103 7.62 6.69 -0.51
C ASP A 103 7.53 5.20 -0.14
N GLN A 104 8.64 4.61 0.30
CA GLN A 104 8.71 3.23 0.74
C GLN A 104 8.90 3.17 2.24
N LEU A 105 8.12 2.31 2.90
CA LEU A 105 8.34 1.97 4.29
C LEU A 105 9.48 0.98 4.39
N VAL A 106 10.53 1.36 5.11
CA VAL A 106 11.75 0.58 5.22
C VAL A 106 12.02 0.21 6.67
N LEU A 107 12.50 -1.01 6.88
CA LEU A 107 13.07 -1.52 8.11
C LEU A 107 14.58 -1.54 7.97
N LEU A 108 15.24 -0.77 8.82
CA LEU A 108 16.69 -0.60 8.82
C LEU A 108 17.26 -1.18 10.11
N ASN A 109 18.24 -2.07 9.99
CA ASN A 109 19.03 -2.51 11.13
C ASN A 109 20.21 -1.54 11.31
N TYR A 110 20.10 -0.66 12.32
CA TYR A 110 21.09 0.38 12.59
C TYR A 110 22.46 -0.21 12.94
N ASP A 111 22.51 -1.33 13.65
CA ASP A 111 23.78 -1.94 14.08
C ASP A 111 24.54 -2.57 12.90
N SER A 112 23.85 -2.90 11.80
CA SER A 112 24.46 -3.41 10.57
C SER A 112 25.05 -2.31 9.66
N LEU A 113 24.81 -1.02 9.98
CA LEU A 113 25.22 0.12 9.17
C LEU A 113 26.66 0.59 9.40
N LEU A 114 27.45 -0.10 10.22
CA LEU A 114 28.85 0.23 10.47
C LEU A 114 29.78 0.02 9.25
N GLY A 115 29.24 -0.08 8.03
CA GLY A 115 29.98 -0.16 6.77
C GLY A 115 29.45 0.84 5.72
N PRO A 116 30.25 1.18 4.68
CA PRO A 116 29.99 2.29 3.75
C PRO A 116 28.78 2.14 2.81
N TYR A 117 27.96 1.11 2.98
CA TYR A 117 26.80 0.84 2.13
C TYR A 117 25.53 0.68 2.97
N LEU A 118 24.56 1.58 2.77
CA LEU A 118 23.17 1.50 3.27
C LEU A 118 22.38 0.33 2.64
N SER A 119 23.03 -0.77 2.25
CA SER A 119 22.46 -1.84 1.43
C SER A 119 21.63 -2.86 2.22
N GLY A 120 21.38 -2.62 3.53
CA GLY A 120 20.70 -3.54 4.43
C GLY A 120 19.23 -3.21 4.74
N ALA A 121 18.65 -2.15 4.15
CA ALA A 121 17.28 -1.76 4.42
C ALA A 121 16.28 -2.73 3.77
N LYS A 122 15.49 -3.45 4.57
CA LYS A 122 14.39 -4.28 4.09
C LYS A 122 13.20 -3.38 3.77
N THR A 123 12.67 -3.46 2.57
CA THR A 123 11.43 -2.75 2.22
C THR A 123 10.23 -3.54 2.76
N LEU A 124 9.38 -2.89 3.56
CA LEU A 124 8.15 -3.46 4.12
C LEU A 124 6.94 -3.15 3.24
N GLY A 125 6.94 -2.01 2.55
CA GLY A 125 5.85 -1.57 1.70
C GLY A 125 6.24 -0.42 0.77
N SER A 126 5.46 -0.22 -0.28
CA SER A 126 5.60 0.87 -1.26
C SER A 126 4.35 1.74 -1.33
N SER A 127 4.48 2.94 -1.91
CA SER A 127 3.39 3.91 -2.06
C SER A 127 2.80 4.38 -0.72
N ILE A 128 3.68 4.51 0.29
CA ILE A 128 3.32 5.02 1.61
C ILE A 128 3.57 6.51 1.63
N LYS A 129 2.49 7.29 1.70
CA LYS A 129 2.52 8.74 1.75
C LYS A 129 2.93 9.28 3.12
N GLU A 130 2.44 8.63 4.18
CA GLU A 130 2.73 9.07 5.54
C GLU A 130 2.78 7.87 6.48
N PHE A 131 3.75 7.88 7.38
CA PHE A 131 3.83 6.96 8.50
C PHE A 131 3.98 7.77 9.77
N LEU A 132 3.11 7.53 10.75
CA LEU A 132 3.16 8.15 12.07
C LEU A 132 3.06 7.09 13.14
N ALA A 133 3.81 7.23 14.20
CA ALA A 133 3.78 6.35 15.35
C ALA A 133 3.82 7.15 16.64
N ARG A 134 3.14 6.66 17.67
CA ARG A 134 3.17 7.18 19.03
C ARG A 134 3.25 6.05 20.02
N ARG A 135 3.86 6.31 21.17
CA ARG A 135 3.98 5.33 22.25
C ARG A 135 2.88 5.53 23.28
N HIS A 136 2.30 4.42 23.74
CA HIS A 136 1.38 4.37 24.88
C HIS A 136 2.06 3.61 26.03
N GLY A 137 2.22 4.27 27.17
CA GLY A 137 2.93 3.69 28.31
C GLY A 137 4.34 3.18 27.97
N ASN A 138 4.68 1.97 28.43
CA ASN A 138 6.04 1.41 28.29
C ASN A 138 6.21 0.49 27.08
N SER A 139 5.18 -0.22 26.66
CA SER A 139 5.34 -1.38 25.77
C SER A 139 4.40 -1.39 24.57
N VAL A 140 3.63 -0.31 24.38
CA VAL A 140 2.62 -0.25 23.33
C VAL A 140 3.00 0.85 22.33
N ILE A 141 3.01 0.49 21.05
CA ILE A 141 3.08 1.43 19.94
C ILE A 141 1.72 1.48 19.26
N GLU A 142 1.22 2.67 19.00
CA GLU A 142 0.16 2.90 18.02
C GLU A 142 0.79 3.54 16.79
N TYR A 143 0.46 3.06 15.60
CA TYR A 143 0.94 3.62 14.35
C TYR A 143 -0.20 3.80 13.36
N LYS A 144 0.00 4.74 12.45
CA LYS A 144 -0.87 5.12 11.36
C LYS A 144 -0.06 5.08 10.06
N LEU A 145 -0.59 4.41 9.05
CA LEU A 145 -0.05 4.37 7.70
C LEU A 145 -1.07 5.00 6.75
N CYS A 146 -0.62 5.94 5.94
CA CYS A 146 -1.40 6.52 4.85
C CYS A 146 -0.80 6.05 3.51
N PHE A 147 -1.64 5.47 2.66
CA PHE A 147 -1.30 5.00 1.32
C PHE A 147 -2.00 5.87 0.28
N GLU A 148 -1.36 6.04 -0.86
CA GLU A 148 -1.99 6.63 -2.05
C GLU A 148 -2.22 5.52 -3.08
N ALA A 149 -3.49 5.21 -3.35
CA ALA A 149 -3.89 4.24 -4.38
C ALA A 149 -5.05 4.79 -5.20
N ASP A 150 -4.92 4.78 -6.53
CA ASP A 150 -5.96 5.21 -7.48
C ASP A 150 -6.58 6.59 -7.14
N GLN A 151 -5.75 7.58 -6.81
CA GLN A 151 -6.15 8.95 -6.44
C GLN A 151 -7.03 9.04 -5.18
N ARG A 152 -7.00 8.02 -4.31
CA ARG A 152 -7.65 8.01 -3.00
C ARG A 152 -6.63 7.70 -1.91
N GLU A 153 -6.81 8.39 -0.79
CA GLU A 153 -6.00 8.16 0.40
C GLU A 153 -6.65 7.09 1.28
N PHE A 154 -5.86 6.08 1.66
CA PHE A 154 -6.25 5.05 2.59
C PHE A 154 -5.42 5.16 3.86
N ALA A 155 -6.07 5.14 5.02
CA ALA A 155 -5.38 5.17 6.30
C ALA A 155 -5.64 3.87 7.07
N VAL A 156 -4.58 3.22 7.54
CA VAL A 156 -4.65 2.14 8.52
C VAL A 156 -4.09 2.64 9.83
N THR A 157 -4.77 2.31 10.93
CA THR A 157 -4.28 2.58 12.28
C THR A 157 -4.31 1.29 13.06
N ASN A 158 -3.19 0.96 13.70
CA ASN A 158 -3.06 -0.26 14.47
C ASN A 158 -2.24 0.00 15.74
N ARG A 159 -2.45 -0.84 16.76
CA ARG A 159 -1.81 -0.75 18.06
C ARG A 159 -1.21 -2.10 18.43
N ILE A 160 0.10 -2.12 18.65
CA ILE A 160 0.87 -3.32 18.96
C ILE A 160 1.46 -3.19 20.35
N ALA A 161 1.26 -4.22 21.17
CA ALA A 161 2.00 -4.41 22.40
C ALA A 161 3.20 -5.33 22.13
N LEU A 162 4.38 -4.95 22.64
CA LEU A 162 5.56 -5.82 22.64
C LEU A 162 5.31 -7.02 23.57
N MET A 163 5.68 -8.22 23.13
CA MET A 163 5.54 -9.45 23.93
C MET A 163 6.66 -9.63 24.95
N ASN A 164 7.87 -9.17 24.64
CA ASN A 164 9.08 -9.42 25.43
C ASN A 164 9.43 -8.24 26.35
N VAL A 165 8.48 -7.74 27.13
CA VAL A 165 8.73 -6.66 28.09
C VAL A 165 8.87 -7.26 29.48
N PHE A 166 10.11 -7.42 29.93
CA PHE A 166 10.47 -7.83 31.28
C PHE A 166 10.76 -6.61 32.16
#